data_AF-A0A2J8U8F1-F1
#
_entry.id   AF-A0A2J8U8F1-F1
#
_cell.length_a   1.000
_cell.length_b   1.000
_cell.length_c   1.000
_cell.angle_alpha   90.00
_cell.angle_beta   90.00
_cell.angle_gamma   90.00
#
_symmetry.space_group_name_H-M   'P 1'
#
loop_
_entity.id
_entity.type
_entity.pdbx_description
1 polymer ?
#
loop_
_entity_poly.entity_id
_entity_poly.type
_entity_poly.pdbx_seq_one_letter_code
_entity_poly.pdbx_strand_id
1 'polypeptide(L)'
;LAALTAAPRGTWAQVRTSLKTQAAEALEAVEGAAFFVSLDAEPAGLTREDPAASLDAYAHALLAGRGHDRWFDKSFTLIVFSNGKLGLSVEHSWADCPISGHMWEFTLATECFQLGYSTDGHCKGHPDPTLPQPQRLQWDLPDQIHSSISLALRGAKILSENVDCHVFPFSLFGKSFIRRCHLSSDSFIQIALQLAHFRDRGQFCLTYESAMTRLFLEGRTETVRSCTREACTFVRAMEDKEKTADDHGYGVSYIFMGDDMITFHISSKKSSTKTDSHRLGQHIEDALLDVASLFQAGQHFKRRFRGSGKENSRHRCGFLSRQTGASKASMTSTDF
;
A
#
# COMPACT_ATOMS: atom_id res chain seq x y z
N LEU A 1 23.67 -2.44 25.70
CA LEU A 1 22.37 -2.77 26.32
C LEU A 1 21.27 -2.99 25.27
N ALA A 2 21.00 -2.01 24.39
CA ALA A 2 19.89 -2.06 23.43
C ALA A 2 19.88 -3.32 22.53
N ALA A 3 21.07 -3.89 22.23
CA ALA A 3 21.23 -5.17 21.56
C ALA A 3 20.39 -6.33 22.14
N LEU A 4 20.10 -6.32 23.44
CA LEU A 4 19.26 -7.33 24.08
C LEU A 4 17.85 -7.38 23.49
N THR A 5 17.32 -6.25 22.98
CA THR A 5 16.00 -6.19 22.33
C THR A 5 15.98 -6.88 20.96
N ALA A 6 17.14 -7.15 20.36
CA ALA A 6 17.30 -7.93 19.13
C ALA A 6 17.52 -9.44 19.40
N ALA A 7 17.68 -9.85 20.66
CA ALA A 7 17.87 -11.25 21.01
C ALA A 7 16.58 -12.07 20.82
N PRO A 8 16.67 -13.41 20.69
CA PRO A 8 15.50 -14.27 20.72
C PRO A 8 14.61 -13.94 21.93
N ARG A 9 13.28 -13.84 21.71
CA ARG A 9 12.34 -13.32 22.71
C ARG A 9 12.40 -14.04 24.05
N GLY A 10 12.65 -15.36 24.06
CA GLY A 10 12.83 -16.14 25.28
C GLY A 10 14.07 -15.70 26.09
N THR A 11 15.22 -15.53 25.42
CA THR A 11 16.44 -15.02 26.04
C THR A 11 16.23 -13.59 26.54
N TRP A 12 15.62 -12.73 25.73
CA TRP A 12 15.36 -11.36 26.14
C TRP A 12 14.44 -11.27 27.36
N ALA A 13 13.34 -12.03 27.39
CA ALA A 13 12.42 -12.07 28.52
C ALA A 13 13.11 -12.46 29.85
N GLN A 14 14.03 -13.43 29.81
CA GLN A 14 14.82 -13.84 30.97
C GLN A 14 15.72 -12.71 31.46
N VAL A 15 16.52 -12.11 30.57
CA VAL A 15 17.44 -11.02 30.93
C VAL A 15 16.69 -9.78 31.39
N ARG A 16 15.54 -9.46 30.78
CA ARG A 16 14.68 -8.34 31.17
C ARG A 16 14.18 -8.48 32.60
N THR A 17 13.91 -9.70 33.08
CA THR A 17 13.53 -9.93 34.48
C THR A 17 14.63 -9.49 35.45
N SER A 18 15.90 -9.77 35.12
CA SER A 18 17.04 -9.28 35.90
C SER A 18 17.22 -7.76 35.80
N LEU A 19 16.99 -7.17 34.62
CA LEU A 19 17.04 -5.71 34.47
C LEU A 19 15.97 -4.99 35.30
N LYS A 20 14.77 -5.58 35.42
CA LYS A 20 13.70 -5.04 36.27
C LYS A 20 14.07 -4.98 37.75
N THR A 21 14.94 -5.87 38.23
CA THR A 21 15.35 -5.87 39.64
C THR A 21 16.58 -5.01 39.88
N GLN A 22 17.50 -4.94 38.92
CA GLN A 22 18.81 -4.28 39.09
C GLN A 22 18.85 -2.85 38.57
N ALA A 23 18.01 -2.51 37.60
CA ALA A 23 17.97 -1.19 36.95
C ALA A 23 16.51 -0.74 36.69
N ALA A 24 15.65 -0.90 37.71
CA ALA A 24 14.21 -0.65 37.61
C ALA A 24 13.88 0.75 37.07
N GLU A 25 14.45 1.79 37.69
CA GLU A 25 14.19 3.20 37.32
C GLU A 25 14.63 3.52 35.89
N ALA A 26 15.81 3.04 35.48
CA ALA A 26 16.33 3.26 34.13
C ALA A 26 15.50 2.52 33.08
N LEU A 27 15.06 1.29 33.38
CA LEU A 27 14.19 0.53 32.50
C LEU A 27 12.79 1.14 32.42
N GLU A 28 12.24 1.64 33.53
CA GLU A 28 10.97 2.34 33.56
C GLU A 28 11.02 3.64 32.73
N ALA A 29 12.11 4.41 32.81
CA ALA A 29 12.30 5.58 31.96
C ALA A 29 12.32 5.23 30.46
N VAL A 30 12.98 4.14 30.09
CA VAL A 30 13.00 3.61 28.72
C VAL A 30 11.62 3.17 28.25
N GLU A 31 10.93 2.37 29.06
CA GLU A 31 9.63 1.81 28.72
C GLU A 31 8.52 2.87 28.71
N GLY A 32 8.59 3.85 29.62
CA GLY A 32 7.65 4.96 29.77
C GLY A 32 7.88 6.14 28.82
N ALA A 33 9.02 6.24 28.14
CA ALA A 33 9.26 7.30 27.14
C ALA A 33 8.18 7.29 26.04
N ALA A 34 7.89 8.43 25.41
CA ALA A 34 6.89 8.46 24.33
C ALA A 34 7.33 7.66 23.09
N PHE A 35 8.58 7.87 22.67
CA PHE A 35 9.23 7.19 21.55
C PHE A 35 10.75 7.34 21.70
N PHE A 36 11.52 6.70 20.83
CA PHE A 36 12.98 6.79 20.84
C PHE A 36 13.49 7.65 19.69
N VAL A 37 14.56 8.41 19.95
CA VAL A 37 15.34 9.10 18.91
C VAL A 37 16.74 8.50 18.90
N SER A 38 17.18 8.02 17.74
CA SER A 38 18.54 7.53 17.51
C SER A 38 19.29 8.53 16.64
N LEU A 39 20.39 9.07 17.16
CA LEU A 39 21.25 10.03 16.48
C LEU A 39 22.45 9.27 15.89
N ASP A 40 22.36 8.92 14.61
CA ASP A 40 23.41 8.20 13.90
C ASP A 40 24.49 9.18 13.41
N ALA A 41 25.74 8.91 13.78
CA ALA A 41 26.88 9.75 13.43
C ALA A 41 27.26 9.67 11.95
N GLU A 42 26.91 8.59 11.27
CA GLU A 42 27.24 8.41 9.85
C GLU A 42 26.11 8.93 8.96
N PRO A 43 26.43 9.58 7.82
CA PRO A 43 25.43 9.98 6.86
C PRO A 43 24.85 8.76 6.14
N ALA A 44 23.57 8.82 5.79
CA ALA A 44 22.94 7.81 4.94
C ALA A 44 21.87 8.45 4.05
N GLY A 45 21.32 7.70 3.09
CA GLY A 45 20.31 8.17 2.15
C GLY A 45 20.83 8.26 0.71
N LEU A 46 19.94 8.67 -0.20
CA LEU A 46 20.24 8.76 -1.63
C LEU A 46 21.42 9.71 -1.92
N THR A 47 22.47 9.19 -2.54
CA THR A 47 23.60 9.95 -3.06
C THR A 47 23.56 10.06 -4.58
N ARG A 48 24.33 10.98 -5.17
CA ARG A 48 24.39 11.17 -6.63
C ARG A 48 25.40 10.23 -7.29
N GLU A 49 26.44 9.89 -6.55
CA GLU A 49 27.61 9.14 -7.00
C GLU A 49 27.25 7.67 -7.22
N ASP A 50 26.47 7.09 -6.30
CA ASP A 50 25.95 5.73 -6.41
C ASP A 50 24.51 5.65 -5.87
N PRO A 51 23.51 6.03 -6.68
CA PRO A 51 22.10 6.07 -6.26
C PRO A 51 21.56 4.72 -5.79
N ALA A 52 22.01 3.61 -6.40
CA ALA A 52 21.50 2.28 -6.07
C ALA A 52 22.10 1.79 -4.74
N ALA A 53 23.43 1.73 -4.65
CA ALA A 53 24.07 1.22 -3.43
C ALA A 53 23.76 2.10 -2.21
N SER A 54 23.60 3.41 -2.40
CA SER A 54 23.24 4.33 -1.31
C SER A 54 21.83 4.11 -0.78
N LEU A 55 20.86 3.78 -1.64
CA LEU A 55 19.51 3.42 -1.20
C LEU A 55 19.47 2.04 -0.52
N ASP A 56 20.25 1.09 -1.01
CA ASP A 56 20.38 -0.26 -0.43
C ASP A 56 20.94 -0.16 0.99
N ALA A 57 22.05 0.57 1.15
CA ALA A 57 22.67 0.85 2.44
C ALA A 57 21.73 1.64 3.37
N TYR A 58 20.96 2.59 2.83
CA TYR A 58 20.00 3.36 3.63
C TYR A 58 18.86 2.50 4.17
N ALA A 59 18.28 1.64 3.33
CA ALA A 59 17.23 0.71 3.73
C ALA A 59 17.73 -0.27 4.78
N HIS A 60 18.94 -0.81 4.60
CA HIS A 60 19.59 -1.69 5.57
C HIS A 60 19.81 -1.00 6.93
N ALA A 61 20.34 0.23 6.94
CA ALA A 61 20.59 0.99 8.15
C ALA A 61 19.29 1.35 8.93
N LEU A 62 18.18 1.57 8.21
CA LEU A 62 16.87 1.80 8.81
C LEU A 62 16.25 0.52 9.38
N LEU A 63 16.41 -0.61 8.69
CA LEU A 63 15.83 -1.90 9.06
C LEU A 63 16.56 -2.58 10.22
N ALA A 64 17.89 -2.70 10.12
CA ALA A 64 18.70 -3.51 11.02
C ALA A 64 19.56 -2.68 11.98
N GLY A 65 19.92 -1.45 11.60
CA GLY A 65 20.85 -0.61 12.34
C GLY A 65 22.20 -1.30 12.59
N ARG A 66 22.90 -0.91 13.66
CA ARG A 66 24.21 -1.46 14.07
C ARG A 66 24.10 -2.50 15.18
N GLY A 67 22.87 -2.86 15.55
CA GLY A 67 22.55 -3.83 16.60
C GLY A 67 22.71 -3.29 18.03
N HIS A 68 23.09 -2.02 18.23
CA HIS A 68 23.25 -1.42 19.56
C HIS A 68 22.67 -0.01 19.69
N ASP A 69 22.19 0.53 18.59
CA ASP A 69 21.71 1.90 18.35
C ASP A 69 20.18 1.99 18.28
N ARG A 70 19.47 0.85 18.36
CA ARG A 70 18.00 0.76 18.33
C ARG A 70 17.50 -0.01 19.55
N TRP A 71 16.40 0.46 20.13
CA TRP A 71 15.63 -0.28 21.14
C TRP A 71 14.38 -0.84 20.49
N PHE A 72 14.47 -2.07 19.97
CA PHE A 72 13.47 -2.65 19.07
C PHE A 72 12.11 -2.93 19.73
N ASP A 73 12.02 -2.93 21.06
CA ASP A 73 10.75 -3.05 21.77
C ASP A 73 9.93 -1.75 21.79
N LYS A 74 10.53 -0.61 21.46
CA LYS A 74 9.79 0.66 21.46
C LYS A 74 8.84 0.69 20.28
N SER A 75 7.63 1.22 20.51
CA SER A 75 6.59 1.39 19.47
C SER A 75 7.18 1.88 18.14
N PHE A 76 7.99 2.94 18.21
CA PHE A 76 8.88 3.32 17.13
C PHE A 76 10.14 4.04 17.61
N THR A 77 11.16 4.03 16.76
CA THR A 77 12.38 4.83 16.86
C THR A 77 12.49 5.75 15.64
N LEU A 78 12.59 7.06 15.88
CA LEU A 78 13.00 8.05 14.89
C LEU A 78 14.52 8.00 14.73
N ILE A 79 15.00 7.74 13.52
CA ILE A 79 16.42 7.64 13.21
C ILE A 79 16.81 8.92 12.47
N VAL A 80 17.82 9.63 13.00
CA VAL A 80 18.35 10.87 12.45
C VAL A 80 19.82 10.66 12.11
N PHE A 81 20.15 10.69 10.83
CA PHE A 81 21.53 10.59 10.35
C PHE A 81 22.21 11.97 10.40
N SER A 82 23.54 11.99 10.46
CA SER A 82 24.33 13.24 10.62
C SER A 82 24.16 14.25 9.48
N ASN A 83 23.71 13.80 8.31
CA ASN A 83 23.35 14.66 7.17
C ASN A 83 21.88 15.13 7.18
N GLY A 84 21.16 14.92 8.29
CA GLY A 84 19.76 15.32 8.46
C GLY A 84 18.75 14.42 7.75
N LYS A 85 19.17 13.28 7.17
CA LYS A 85 18.23 12.29 6.66
C LYS A 85 17.53 11.56 7.81
N LEU A 86 16.30 11.14 7.57
CA LEU A 86 15.40 10.62 8.58
C LEU A 86 14.72 9.33 8.14
N GLY A 87 14.48 8.43 9.08
CA GLY A 87 13.56 7.33 8.88
C GLY A 87 13.00 6.78 10.19
N LEU A 88 12.16 5.76 10.07
CA LEU A 88 11.46 5.14 11.19
C LEU A 88 11.76 3.65 11.24
N SER A 89 12.06 3.15 12.44
CA SER A 89 11.96 1.72 12.77
C SER A 89 10.75 1.54 13.67
N VAL A 90 9.82 0.67 13.30
CA VAL A 90 8.53 0.49 13.99
C VAL A 90 8.39 -0.96 14.45
N GLU A 91 8.03 -1.15 15.71
CA GLU A 91 7.68 -2.47 16.24
C GLU A 91 6.28 -2.85 15.71
N HIS A 92 6.13 -4.03 15.13
CA HIS A 92 4.96 -4.35 14.30
C HIS A 92 3.74 -4.87 15.10
N SER A 93 3.92 -5.27 16.36
CA SER A 93 2.84 -5.89 17.14
C SER A 93 1.69 -4.92 17.46
N TRP A 94 2.01 -3.65 17.73
CA TRP A 94 1.03 -2.66 18.20
C TRP A 94 0.17 -2.03 17.10
N ALA A 95 0.63 -2.01 15.84
CA ALA A 95 -0.13 -1.43 14.72
C ALA A 95 0.30 -1.96 13.35
N ASP A 96 -0.58 -1.78 12.36
CA ASP A 96 -0.27 -2.01 10.95
C ASP A 96 0.42 -0.79 10.32
N CYS A 97 1.28 -1.03 9.32
CA CYS A 97 2.10 0.00 8.66
C CYS A 97 1.41 1.33 8.32
N PRO A 98 0.14 1.37 7.85
CA PRO A 98 -0.54 2.63 7.51
C PRO A 98 -0.72 3.58 8.69
N ILE A 99 -0.73 3.07 9.93
CA ILE A 99 -0.85 3.91 11.14
C ILE A 99 0.41 4.76 11.31
N SER A 100 1.59 4.14 11.21
CA SER A 100 2.86 4.86 11.26
C SER A 100 3.06 5.77 10.05
N GLY A 101 2.60 5.36 8.87
CA GLY A 101 2.61 6.20 7.68
C GLY A 101 1.77 7.47 7.86
N HIS A 102 0.56 7.34 8.40
CA HIS A 102 -0.29 8.50 8.67
C HIS A 102 0.29 9.42 9.76
N MET A 103 0.86 8.86 10.82
CA MET A 103 1.60 9.64 11.82
C MET A 103 2.72 10.46 11.18
N TRP A 104 3.53 9.82 10.32
CA TRP A 104 4.64 10.47 9.62
C TRP A 104 4.16 11.61 8.71
N GLU A 105 3.14 11.36 7.89
CA GLU A 105 2.54 12.36 7.01
C GLU A 105 1.98 13.54 7.80
N PHE A 106 1.26 13.27 8.90
CA PHE A 106 0.71 14.30 9.78
C PHE A 106 1.83 15.16 10.38
N THR A 107 2.89 14.56 10.93
CA THR A 107 4.02 15.29 11.49
C THR A 107 4.69 16.18 10.46
N LEU A 108 4.98 15.67 9.26
CA LEU A 108 5.60 16.46 8.19
C LEU A 108 4.70 17.60 7.70
N ALA A 109 3.39 17.37 7.60
CA ALA A 109 2.43 18.40 7.20
C ALA A 109 2.33 19.50 8.27
N THR A 110 2.23 19.13 9.55
CA THR A 110 2.18 20.09 10.67
C THR A 110 3.48 20.90 10.75
N GLU A 111 4.63 20.26 10.59
CA GLU A 111 5.92 20.94 10.54
C GLU A 111 5.98 21.95 9.38
N CYS A 112 5.62 21.53 8.17
CA CYS A 112 5.72 22.37 6.98
C CYS A 112 4.71 23.53 6.96
N PHE A 113 3.46 23.27 7.36
CA PHE A 113 2.36 24.21 7.17
C PHE A 113 1.95 24.99 8.41
N GLN A 114 2.27 24.52 9.62
CA GLN A 114 1.81 25.13 10.88
C GLN A 114 2.95 25.66 11.75
N LEU A 115 3.97 24.83 12.01
CA LEU A 115 5.08 25.21 12.89
C LEU A 115 6.13 26.03 12.12
N GLY A 116 6.77 25.41 11.14
CA GLY A 116 7.84 25.98 10.35
C GLY A 116 9.06 26.42 11.17
N TYR A 117 9.99 27.06 10.48
CA TYR A 117 11.27 27.54 11.04
C TYR A 117 11.42 29.05 10.82
N SER A 118 12.20 29.71 11.66
CA SER A 118 12.64 31.09 11.43
C SER A 118 13.68 31.15 10.29
N THR A 119 14.00 32.36 9.83
CA THR A 119 14.91 32.58 8.69
C THR A 119 16.33 32.08 8.93
N ASP A 120 16.72 31.93 10.18
CA ASP A 120 18.00 31.39 10.65
C ASP A 120 17.96 29.86 10.90
N GLY A 121 16.82 29.21 10.63
CA GLY A 121 16.66 27.75 10.72
C GLY A 121 16.29 27.23 12.11
N HIS A 122 15.97 28.09 13.08
CA HIS A 122 15.50 27.67 14.40
C HIS A 122 14.00 27.37 14.43
N CYS A 123 13.57 26.52 15.37
CA CYS A 123 12.16 26.31 15.63
C CYS A 123 11.52 27.64 16.07
N LYS A 124 10.35 27.99 15.53
CA LYS A 124 9.62 29.18 15.99
C LYS A 124 9.12 28.98 17.42
N GLY A 125 9.31 29.99 18.25
CA GLY A 125 8.92 29.98 19.67
C GLY A 125 10.02 30.56 20.56
N HIS A 126 9.79 30.57 21.86
CA HIS A 126 10.77 31.01 22.86
C HIS A 126 11.19 29.81 23.71
N PRO A 127 12.50 29.48 23.79
CA PRO A 127 12.98 28.44 24.68
C PRO A 127 12.60 28.76 26.13
N ASP A 128 12.09 27.76 26.85
CA ASP A 128 11.86 27.87 28.28
C ASP A 128 13.13 27.44 29.04
N PRO A 129 13.86 28.38 29.69
CA PRO A 129 15.10 28.06 30.39
C PRO A 129 14.87 27.31 31.71
N THR A 130 13.61 27.15 32.15
CA THR A 130 13.26 26.46 33.40
C THR A 130 13.14 24.94 33.24
N LEU A 131 13.21 24.43 32.00
CA LEU A 131 13.15 23.00 31.74
C LEU A 131 14.36 22.26 32.34
N PRO A 132 14.15 21.04 32.89
CA PRO A 132 15.24 20.24 33.44
C PRO A 132 16.24 19.84 32.34
N GLN A 133 17.51 19.75 32.71
CA GLN A 133 18.54 19.27 31.79
C GLN A 133 18.35 17.79 31.45
N PRO A 134 18.72 17.36 30.21
CA PRO A 134 18.69 15.96 29.84
C PRO A 134 19.48 15.09 30.83
N GLN A 135 18.83 14.07 31.39
CA GLN A 135 19.44 13.15 32.33
C GLN A 135 20.04 11.95 31.59
N ARG A 136 21.31 11.66 31.84
CA ARG A 136 21.94 10.42 31.38
C ARG A 136 21.46 9.25 32.23
N LEU A 137 20.79 8.28 31.61
CA LEU A 137 20.43 7.02 32.25
C LEU A 137 21.70 6.21 32.55
N GLN A 138 21.93 5.91 33.82
CA GLN A 138 23.02 5.05 34.27
C GLN A 138 22.52 3.61 34.46
N TRP A 139 23.39 2.66 34.15
CA TRP A 139 23.08 1.24 34.18
C TRP A 139 24.17 0.53 34.99
N ASP A 140 23.89 0.28 36.25
CA ASP A 140 24.74 -0.55 37.10
C ASP A 140 24.29 -2.01 36.96
N LEU A 141 24.99 -2.77 36.12
CA LEU A 141 24.60 -4.11 35.70
C LEU A 141 25.68 -5.12 36.10
N PRO A 142 25.31 -6.25 36.73
CA PRO A 142 26.24 -7.31 37.09
C PRO A 142 26.79 -8.04 35.86
N ASP A 143 28.00 -8.59 36.02
CA ASP A 143 28.80 -9.26 34.98
C ASP A 143 28.03 -10.31 34.17
N GLN A 144 27.07 -11.01 34.81
CA GLN A 144 26.23 -11.98 34.14
C GLN A 144 25.44 -11.37 32.97
N ILE A 145 24.96 -10.13 33.08
CA ILE A 145 24.21 -9.44 32.02
C ILE A 145 25.15 -8.98 30.89
N HIS A 146 26.40 -8.62 31.19
CA HIS A 146 27.38 -8.21 30.17
C HIS A 146 27.65 -9.32 29.16
N SER A 147 27.70 -10.57 29.61
CA SER A 147 27.83 -11.74 28.73
C SER A 147 26.64 -11.86 27.76
N SER A 148 25.42 -11.67 28.25
CA SER A 148 24.19 -11.67 27.46
C SER A 148 24.14 -10.52 26.46
N ILE A 149 24.59 -9.31 26.84
CA ILE A 149 24.68 -8.16 25.94
C ILE A 149 25.64 -8.47 24.78
N SER A 150 26.81 -9.06 25.09
CA SER A 150 27.83 -9.40 24.10
C SER A 150 27.35 -10.48 23.13
N LEU A 151 26.61 -11.48 23.64
CA LEU A 151 26.00 -12.51 22.80
C LEU A 151 24.90 -11.94 21.90
N ALA A 152 24.00 -11.11 22.46
CA ALA A 152 22.93 -10.47 21.72
C ALA A 152 23.47 -9.54 20.61
N LEU A 153 24.53 -8.77 20.89
CA LEU A 153 25.16 -7.91 19.90
C LEU A 153 25.77 -8.71 18.75
N ARG A 154 26.45 -9.83 19.05
CA ARG A 154 26.97 -10.73 17.99
C ARG A 154 25.84 -11.30 17.15
N GLY A 155 24.75 -11.75 17.78
CA GLY A 155 23.57 -12.25 17.08
C GLY A 155 22.94 -11.19 16.18
N ALA A 156 22.74 -9.97 16.69
CA ALA A 156 22.18 -8.85 15.93
C ALA A 156 23.05 -8.49 14.72
N LYS A 157 24.38 -8.50 14.87
CA LYS A 157 25.31 -8.25 13.76
C LYS A 157 25.24 -9.33 12.69
N ILE A 158 25.24 -10.61 13.07
CA ILE A 158 25.10 -11.73 12.13
C ILE A 158 23.77 -11.64 11.38
N LEU A 159 22.67 -11.32 12.07
CA LEU A 159 21.37 -11.14 11.43
C LEU A 159 21.38 -9.97 10.45
N SER A 160 21.96 -8.84 10.85
CA SER A 160 22.10 -7.65 10.00
C SER A 160 22.94 -7.93 8.75
N GLU A 161 24.09 -8.59 8.89
CA GLU A 161 24.98 -8.98 7.78
C GLU A 161 24.33 -10.00 6.82
N ASN A 162 23.33 -10.75 7.29
CA ASN A 162 22.59 -11.73 6.50
C ASN A 162 21.31 -11.16 5.84
N VAL A 163 21.14 -9.84 5.85
CA VAL A 163 20.06 -9.14 5.15
C VAL A 163 20.63 -8.43 3.93
N ASP A 164 20.19 -8.84 2.75
CA ASP A 164 20.45 -8.15 1.48
C ASP A 164 19.27 -7.22 1.13
N CYS A 165 19.57 -6.02 0.65
CA CYS A 165 18.58 -4.99 0.34
C CYS A 165 18.81 -4.48 -1.07
N HIS A 166 17.73 -4.36 -1.85
CA HIS A 166 17.77 -3.65 -3.13
C HIS A 166 16.57 -2.70 -3.27
N VAL A 167 16.85 -1.40 -3.39
CA VAL A 167 15.87 -0.32 -3.48
C VAL A 167 16.21 0.55 -4.68
N PHE A 168 15.27 0.66 -5.61
CA PHE A 168 15.46 1.43 -6.82
C PHE A 168 14.23 2.28 -7.16
N PRO A 169 14.41 3.54 -7.62
CA PRO A 169 13.33 4.35 -8.12
C PRO A 169 12.99 3.96 -9.57
N PHE A 170 11.70 3.70 -9.84
CA PHE A 170 11.19 3.53 -11.20
C PHE A 170 10.54 4.83 -11.67
N SER A 171 11.11 5.48 -12.70
CA SER A 171 10.72 6.83 -13.13
C SER A 171 10.15 6.92 -14.56
N LEU A 172 10.03 5.79 -15.28
CA LEU A 172 9.54 5.79 -16.67
C LEU A 172 8.04 6.06 -16.76
N PHE A 173 7.26 5.56 -15.80
CA PHE A 173 5.84 5.85 -15.66
C PHE A 173 5.36 5.59 -14.22
N GLY A 174 4.13 6.00 -13.93
CA GLY A 174 3.48 5.73 -12.64
C GLY A 174 1.96 5.59 -12.78
N LYS A 175 1.24 5.88 -11.69
CA LYS A 175 -0.22 5.73 -11.59
C LYS A 175 -0.98 6.38 -12.76
N SER A 176 -0.51 7.52 -13.26
CA SER A 176 -1.15 8.25 -14.37
C SER A 176 -1.20 7.44 -15.67
N PHE A 177 -0.15 6.68 -16.01
CA PHE A 177 -0.16 5.81 -17.19
C PHE A 177 -1.12 4.64 -16.99
N ILE A 178 -1.01 3.97 -15.85
CA ILE A 178 -1.83 2.78 -15.54
C ILE A 178 -3.33 3.12 -15.54
N ARG A 179 -3.70 4.29 -15.00
CA ARG A 179 -5.09 4.78 -15.03
C ARG A 179 -5.59 5.08 -16.46
N ARG A 180 -4.73 5.55 -17.37
CA ARG A 180 -5.10 5.71 -18.80
C ARG A 180 -5.33 4.37 -19.50
N CYS A 181 -4.74 3.30 -19.00
CA CYS A 181 -5.05 1.93 -19.44
C CYS A 181 -6.34 1.38 -18.83
N HIS A 182 -7.07 2.17 -18.02
CA HIS A 182 -8.28 1.75 -17.29
C HIS A 182 -8.04 0.58 -16.33
N LEU A 183 -6.86 0.52 -15.71
CA LEU A 183 -6.49 -0.53 -14.76
C LEU A 183 -6.28 0.03 -13.34
N SER A 184 -6.52 -0.83 -12.35
CA SER A 184 -6.07 -0.58 -10.97
C SER A 184 -4.55 -0.51 -10.94
N SER A 185 -4.01 0.54 -10.33
CA SER A 185 -2.56 0.70 -10.20
C SER A 185 -1.93 -0.41 -9.38
N ASP A 186 -2.62 -0.84 -8.33
CA ASP A 186 -2.13 -1.90 -7.47
C ASP A 186 -2.13 -3.27 -8.19
N SER A 187 -3.26 -3.65 -8.79
CA SER A 187 -3.37 -4.92 -9.51
C SER A 187 -2.38 -5.02 -10.69
N PHE A 188 -2.09 -3.89 -11.35
CA PHE A 188 -1.06 -3.83 -12.39
C PHE A 188 0.32 -4.19 -11.83
N ILE A 189 0.68 -3.63 -10.67
CA ILE A 189 1.96 -3.93 -10.00
C ILE A 189 1.99 -5.37 -9.52
N GLN A 190 0.92 -5.88 -8.91
CA GLN A 190 0.84 -7.28 -8.46
C GLN A 190 1.07 -8.27 -9.62
N ILE A 191 0.46 -8.03 -10.78
CA ILE A 191 0.67 -8.87 -11.96
C ILE A 191 2.09 -8.73 -12.51
N ALA A 192 2.67 -7.53 -12.50
CA ALA A 192 4.06 -7.33 -12.89
C ALA A 192 5.02 -8.08 -11.95
N LEU A 193 4.73 -8.14 -10.64
CA LEU A 193 5.50 -8.93 -9.67
C LEU A 193 5.39 -10.44 -9.94
N GLN A 194 4.19 -10.96 -10.28
CA GLN A 194 4.04 -12.35 -10.72
C GLN A 194 4.87 -12.67 -11.96
N LEU A 195 4.85 -11.77 -12.95
CA LEU A 195 5.62 -11.91 -14.18
C LEU A 195 7.13 -11.90 -13.90
N ALA A 196 7.60 -10.94 -13.09
CA ALA A 196 9.00 -10.83 -12.72
C ALA A 196 9.49 -12.08 -11.97
N HIS A 197 8.71 -12.57 -11.00
CA HIS A 197 9.04 -13.78 -10.26
C HIS A 197 9.11 -15.01 -11.18
N PHE A 198 8.14 -15.16 -12.09
CA PHE A 198 8.14 -16.27 -13.04
C PHE A 198 9.34 -16.23 -13.99
N ARG A 199 9.74 -15.04 -14.46
CA ARG A 199 10.96 -14.86 -15.28
C ARG A 199 12.24 -15.25 -14.55
N ASP A 200 12.32 -14.91 -13.26
CA ASP A 200 13.50 -15.20 -12.44
C ASP A 200 13.58 -16.68 -12.01
N ARG A 201 12.44 -17.29 -11.63
CA ARG A 201 12.40 -18.62 -10.98
C ARG A 201 11.82 -19.73 -11.85
N GLY A 202 11.18 -19.41 -12.98
CA GLY A 202 10.50 -20.37 -13.85
C GLY A 202 9.23 -21.01 -13.27
N GLN A 203 8.78 -20.55 -12.10
CA GLN A 203 7.63 -21.09 -11.39
C GLN A 203 6.85 -19.99 -10.65
N PHE A 204 5.63 -20.32 -10.23
CA PHE A 204 4.78 -19.43 -9.42
C PHE A 204 4.96 -19.73 -7.93
N CYS A 205 4.69 -18.73 -7.09
CA CYS A 205 4.71 -18.88 -5.64
C CYS A 205 3.45 -18.30 -4.98
N LEU A 206 3.14 -18.81 -3.78
CA LEU A 206 2.06 -18.26 -2.96
C LEU A 206 2.43 -16.82 -2.57
N THR A 207 1.63 -15.88 -3.06
CA THR A 207 1.85 -14.45 -2.82
C THR A 207 0.92 -13.96 -1.72
N TYR A 208 1.46 -13.15 -0.83
CA TYR A 208 0.73 -12.47 0.24
C TYR A 208 0.72 -10.97 -0.09
N GLU A 209 -0.47 -10.38 -0.06
CA GLU A 209 -0.66 -8.95 -0.10
C GLU A 209 -1.56 -8.56 1.08
N SER A 210 -1.18 -7.51 1.80
CA SER A 210 -1.93 -7.07 2.98
C SER A 210 -3.12 -6.20 2.57
N ALA A 211 -4.33 -6.56 2.98
CA ALA A 211 -5.52 -5.72 2.89
C ALA A 211 -5.96 -5.28 4.29
N MET A 212 -6.36 -4.02 4.46
CA MET A 212 -6.78 -3.49 5.76
C MET A 212 -8.24 -3.82 6.03
N THR A 213 -8.56 -4.24 7.25
CA THR A 213 -9.93 -4.48 7.72
C THR A 213 -10.42 -3.38 8.67
N ARG A 214 -9.83 -2.19 8.59
CA ARG A 214 -10.09 -1.03 9.47
C ARG A 214 -11.52 -0.46 9.43
N LEU A 215 -12.37 -0.94 8.51
CA LEU A 215 -13.81 -0.64 8.54
C LEU A 215 -14.53 -1.36 9.69
N PHE A 216 -13.92 -2.39 10.26
CA PHE A 216 -14.42 -3.12 11.41
C PHE A 216 -13.71 -2.67 12.69
N LEU A 217 -14.44 -2.71 13.81
CA LEU A 217 -13.89 -2.45 15.13
C LEU A 217 -12.70 -3.40 15.39
N GLU A 218 -11.56 -2.85 15.81
CA GLU A 218 -10.31 -3.59 16.05
C GLU A 218 -9.76 -4.34 14.82
N GLY A 219 -10.21 -3.98 13.61
CA GLY A 219 -9.72 -4.55 12.37
C GLY A 219 -8.22 -4.33 12.16
N ARG A 220 -7.52 -5.40 11.81
CA ARG A 220 -6.09 -5.44 11.45
C ARG A 220 -5.93 -5.58 9.93
N THR A 221 -5.42 -6.73 9.51
CA THR A 221 -5.17 -7.07 8.11
C THR A 221 -5.81 -8.40 7.75
N GLU A 222 -6.23 -8.54 6.50
CA GLU A 222 -6.52 -9.81 5.83
C GLU A 222 -5.55 -9.98 4.66
N THR A 223 -5.42 -11.21 4.17
CA THR A 223 -4.56 -11.60 3.05
C THR A 223 -5.32 -11.57 1.73
N VAL A 224 -4.84 -10.76 0.79
CA VAL A 224 -5.13 -10.92 -0.63
C VAL A 224 -4.12 -11.90 -1.24
N ARG A 225 -4.62 -12.85 -2.02
CA ARG A 225 -3.82 -13.87 -2.72
C ARG A 225 -3.71 -13.53 -4.20
N SER A 226 -2.73 -12.72 -4.55
CA SER A 226 -2.57 -12.14 -5.89
C SER A 226 -2.12 -13.18 -6.95
N CYS A 227 -1.60 -14.33 -6.52
CA CYS A 227 -1.29 -15.47 -7.40
C CYS A 227 -2.56 -16.29 -7.71
N THR A 228 -3.35 -15.85 -8.69
CA THR A 228 -4.56 -16.56 -9.15
C THR A 228 -4.30 -17.38 -10.42
N ARG A 229 -5.27 -18.23 -10.81
CA ARG A 229 -5.18 -18.99 -12.06
C ARG A 229 -5.11 -18.07 -13.29
N GLU A 230 -5.82 -16.95 -13.23
CA GLU A 230 -5.86 -15.93 -14.27
C GLU A 230 -4.52 -15.21 -14.37
N ALA A 231 -3.92 -14.84 -13.23
CA ALA A 231 -2.57 -14.27 -13.19
C ALA A 231 -1.53 -15.22 -13.79
N CYS A 232 -1.57 -16.50 -13.40
CA CYS A 232 -0.68 -17.53 -13.95
C CYS A 232 -0.87 -17.71 -15.46
N THR A 233 -2.12 -17.67 -15.94
CA THR A 233 -2.45 -17.80 -17.36
C THR A 233 -1.93 -16.59 -18.16
N PHE A 234 -2.12 -15.38 -17.63
CA PHE A 234 -1.60 -14.15 -18.20
C PHE A 234 -0.07 -14.16 -18.29
N VAL A 235 0.62 -14.50 -17.19
CA VAL A 235 2.09 -14.55 -17.16
C VAL A 235 2.64 -15.56 -18.17
N ARG A 236 2.05 -16.76 -18.24
CA ARG A 236 2.43 -17.75 -19.26
C ARG A 236 2.20 -17.23 -20.67
N ALA A 237 1.13 -16.46 -20.89
CA ALA A 237 0.86 -15.88 -22.20
C ALA A 237 1.85 -14.77 -22.57
N MET A 238 2.30 -13.96 -21.60
CA MET A 238 3.31 -12.92 -21.82
C MET A 238 4.69 -13.48 -22.19
N GLU A 239 5.03 -14.68 -21.73
CA GLU A 239 6.32 -15.34 -22.02
C GLU A 239 6.28 -16.23 -23.27
N ASP A 240 5.09 -16.51 -23.79
CA ASP A 240 4.90 -17.32 -24.99
C ASP A 240 5.05 -16.46 -26.25
N LYS A 241 6.18 -16.62 -26.95
CA LYS A 241 6.49 -15.85 -28.17
C LYS A 241 5.52 -16.08 -29.32
N GLU A 242 4.81 -17.21 -29.31
CA GLU A 242 3.84 -17.59 -30.35
C GLU A 242 2.44 -17.03 -30.06
N LYS A 243 2.19 -16.55 -28.84
CA LYS A 243 0.92 -15.90 -28.50
C LYS A 243 0.93 -14.44 -28.92
N THR A 244 0.12 -14.14 -29.93
CA THR A 244 -0.27 -12.78 -30.24
C THR A 244 -1.49 -12.37 -29.41
N ALA A 245 -1.73 -11.07 -29.29
CA ALA A 245 -3.00 -10.57 -28.78
C ALA A 245 -4.16 -11.27 -29.52
N ASP A 246 -5.13 -11.77 -28.76
CA ASP A 246 -6.30 -12.41 -29.36
C ASP A 246 -7.16 -11.33 -30.03
N ASP A 247 -7.12 -11.31 -31.36
CA ASP A 247 -7.89 -10.39 -32.17
C ASP A 247 -9.39 -10.69 -32.15
N HIS A 248 -9.79 -11.78 -31.50
CA HIS A 248 -11.17 -12.25 -31.38
C HIS A 248 -11.86 -11.82 -30.07
N GLY A 249 -11.30 -10.85 -29.34
CA GLY A 249 -11.94 -10.25 -28.17
C GLY A 249 -12.94 -9.13 -28.49
N TYR A 250 -13.78 -8.81 -27.52
CA TYR A 250 -14.61 -7.59 -27.50
C TYR A 250 -14.09 -6.62 -26.45
N GLY A 251 -14.06 -5.33 -26.77
CA GLY A 251 -14.00 -4.28 -25.76
C GLY A 251 -15.42 -3.89 -25.37
N VAL A 252 -15.77 -3.94 -24.09
CA VAL A 252 -17.10 -3.56 -23.59
C VAL A 252 -16.94 -2.60 -22.42
N SER A 253 -17.62 -1.46 -22.49
CA SER A 253 -17.75 -0.52 -21.37
C SER A 253 -19.21 -0.09 -21.22
N TYR A 254 -19.64 0.23 -20.02
CA TYR A 254 -20.99 0.72 -19.76
C TYR A 254 -21.00 1.91 -18.80
N ILE A 255 -22.05 2.72 -18.89
CA ILE A 255 -22.30 3.84 -17.99
C ILE A 255 -23.79 3.96 -17.70
N PHE A 256 -24.15 4.24 -16.45
CA PHE A 256 -25.50 4.62 -16.06
C PHE A 256 -25.70 6.11 -16.36
N MET A 257 -26.70 6.43 -17.17
CA MET A 257 -27.10 7.79 -17.50
C MET A 257 -28.44 8.10 -16.81
N GLY A 258 -28.36 8.55 -15.56
CA GLY A 258 -29.53 8.67 -14.68
C GLY A 258 -30.00 7.31 -14.15
N ASP A 259 -31.22 7.26 -13.62
CA ASP A 259 -31.74 6.08 -12.91
C ASP A 259 -32.26 4.97 -13.84
N ASP A 260 -32.65 5.33 -15.07
CA ASP A 260 -33.41 4.44 -15.97
C ASP A 260 -32.66 4.02 -17.25
N MET A 261 -31.41 4.47 -17.44
CA MET A 261 -30.69 4.23 -18.70
C MET A 261 -29.27 3.72 -18.48
N ILE A 262 -28.93 2.62 -19.15
CA ILE A 262 -27.58 2.09 -19.25
C ILE A 262 -27.15 2.20 -20.70
N THR A 263 -25.97 2.77 -20.96
CA THR A 263 -25.38 2.81 -22.30
C THR A 263 -24.17 1.90 -22.36
N PHE A 264 -24.19 0.97 -23.31
CA PHE A 264 -23.09 0.07 -23.61
C PHE A 264 -22.33 0.56 -24.84
N HIS A 265 -21.02 0.51 -24.78
CA HIS A 265 -20.13 0.69 -25.92
C HIS A 265 -19.37 -0.61 -26.15
N ILE A 266 -19.53 -1.19 -27.35
CA ILE A 266 -18.94 -2.48 -27.73
C ILE A 266 -18.07 -2.30 -28.96
N SER A 267 -16.78 -2.56 -28.83
CA SER A 267 -15.82 -2.56 -29.92
C SER A 267 -15.31 -3.97 -30.20
N SER A 268 -15.06 -4.27 -31.47
CA SER A 268 -14.40 -5.50 -31.91
C SER A 268 -13.60 -5.20 -33.18
N LYS A 269 -12.57 -6.02 -33.45
CA LYS A 269 -11.80 -5.88 -34.68
C LYS A 269 -12.61 -6.41 -35.87
N LYS A 270 -12.78 -5.59 -36.91
CA LYS A 270 -13.46 -6.02 -38.16
C LYS A 270 -12.75 -7.19 -38.85
N SER A 271 -11.45 -7.35 -38.64
CA SER A 271 -10.65 -8.45 -39.19
C SER A 271 -10.95 -9.80 -38.53
N SER A 272 -11.60 -9.83 -37.37
CA SER A 272 -11.92 -11.06 -36.67
C SER A 272 -13.23 -11.64 -37.18
N THR A 273 -13.18 -12.87 -37.69
CA THR A 273 -14.35 -13.64 -38.13
C THR A 273 -15.18 -14.21 -36.98
N LYS A 274 -14.68 -14.11 -35.74
CA LYS A 274 -15.31 -14.67 -34.53
C LYS A 274 -16.11 -13.62 -33.74
N THR A 275 -15.89 -12.33 -33.99
CA THR A 275 -16.51 -11.23 -33.24
C THR A 275 -17.50 -10.44 -34.09
N ASP A 276 -18.61 -10.03 -33.49
CA ASP A 276 -19.60 -9.13 -34.09
C ASP A 276 -20.22 -8.27 -32.97
N SER A 277 -19.89 -6.97 -32.96
CA SER A 277 -20.32 -6.05 -31.91
C SER A 277 -21.86 -5.94 -31.80
N HIS A 278 -22.59 -6.05 -32.90
CA HIS A 278 -24.06 -6.00 -32.89
C HIS A 278 -24.64 -7.29 -32.32
N ARG A 279 -24.08 -8.43 -32.70
CA ARG A 279 -24.48 -9.73 -32.14
C ARG A 279 -24.25 -9.78 -30.63
N LEU A 280 -23.09 -9.32 -30.15
CA LEU A 280 -22.85 -9.25 -28.71
C LEU A 280 -23.79 -8.24 -28.02
N GLY A 281 -24.08 -7.10 -28.66
CA GLY A 281 -25.06 -6.13 -28.16
C GLY A 281 -26.44 -6.76 -27.94
N GLN A 282 -26.92 -7.54 -28.91
CA GLN A 282 -28.19 -8.27 -28.77
C GLN A 282 -28.15 -9.27 -27.62
N HIS A 283 -27.05 -10.02 -27.49
CA HIS A 283 -26.89 -10.97 -26.38
C HIS A 283 -26.85 -10.27 -25.02
N ILE A 284 -26.25 -9.07 -24.91
CA ILE A 284 -26.26 -8.28 -23.66
C ILE A 284 -27.67 -7.85 -23.30
N GLU A 285 -28.44 -7.37 -24.28
CA GLU A 285 -29.83 -6.97 -24.08
C GLU A 285 -30.71 -8.15 -23.63
N ASP A 286 -30.59 -9.29 -24.32
CA ASP A 286 -31.30 -10.52 -23.95
C ASP A 286 -30.92 -10.99 -22.54
N ALA A 287 -29.62 -10.97 -22.20
CA ALA A 287 -29.13 -11.34 -20.88
C ALA A 287 -29.64 -10.40 -19.77
N LEU A 288 -29.69 -9.09 -20.00
CA LEU A 288 -30.25 -8.13 -19.04
C LEU A 288 -31.72 -8.40 -18.77
N LEU A 289 -32.52 -8.70 -19.80
CA LEU A 289 -33.93 -9.05 -19.67
C LEU A 289 -34.13 -10.40 -18.96
N ASP A 290 -33.27 -11.37 -19.25
CA ASP A 290 -33.28 -12.67 -18.59
C ASP A 290 -33.00 -12.53 -17.09
N VAL A 291 -31.95 -11.80 -16.71
CA VAL A 291 -31.61 -11.53 -15.30
C VAL A 291 -32.71 -10.72 -14.61
N ALA A 292 -33.24 -9.68 -15.27
CA ALA A 292 -34.35 -8.89 -14.72
C ALA A 292 -35.60 -9.74 -14.47
N SER A 293 -35.86 -10.75 -15.30
CA SER A 293 -37.05 -11.61 -15.17
C SER A 293 -37.04 -12.52 -13.93
N LEU A 294 -35.88 -12.69 -13.28
CA LEU A 294 -35.76 -13.37 -11.98
C LEU A 294 -36.44 -12.58 -10.85
N PHE A 295 -36.64 -11.27 -11.04
CA PHE A 295 -37.26 -10.38 -10.05
C PHE A 295 -38.70 -10.06 -10.45
N GLN A 296 -39.61 -10.03 -9.47
CA GLN A 296 -41.03 -9.73 -9.71
C GLN A 296 -41.23 -8.38 -10.44
N ALA A 297 -40.44 -7.37 -10.07
CA ALA A 297 -40.45 -6.06 -10.73
C ALA A 297 -39.97 -6.11 -12.20
N GLY A 298 -39.14 -7.08 -12.59
CA GLY A 298 -38.56 -7.15 -13.94
C GLY A 298 -39.31 -8.04 -14.93
N GLN A 299 -40.27 -8.86 -14.48
CA GLN A 299 -41.03 -9.80 -15.33
C GLN A 299 -41.79 -9.13 -16.49
N HIS A 300 -42.15 -7.85 -16.37
CA HIS A 300 -42.88 -7.12 -17.40
C HIS A 300 -42.00 -6.63 -18.56
N PHE A 301 -40.69 -6.43 -18.35
CA PHE A 301 -39.77 -5.92 -19.38
C PHE A 301 -39.56 -6.92 -20.52
N LYS A 302 -39.37 -8.21 -20.19
CA LYS A 302 -39.17 -9.28 -21.19
C LYS A 302 -40.39 -9.49 -22.10
N ARG A 303 -41.61 -9.26 -21.59
CA ARG A 303 -42.86 -9.30 -22.37
C ARG A 303 -42.98 -8.11 -23.32
N ARG A 304 -42.62 -6.91 -22.86
CA ARG A 304 -42.68 -5.67 -23.66
C ARG A 304 -41.66 -5.68 -24.80
N PHE A 305 -40.46 -6.21 -24.57
CA PHE A 305 -39.39 -6.26 -25.57
C PHE A 305 -39.66 -7.27 -26.70
N ARG A 306 -40.18 -8.47 -26.39
CA ARG A 306 -40.55 -9.45 -27.45
C ARG A 306 -41.75 -9.01 -28.29
N GLY A 307 -42.58 -8.09 -27.79
CA GLY A 307 -43.75 -7.56 -28.52
C GLY A 307 -43.40 -6.58 -29.64
N SER A 308 -42.24 -5.91 -29.61
CA SER A 308 -41.85 -4.89 -30.60
C SER A 308 -41.08 -5.44 -31.81
N GLY A 309 -40.64 -6.71 -31.79
CA GLY A 309 -39.81 -7.32 -32.84
C GLY A 309 -40.52 -7.72 -34.14
N LYS A 310 -41.79 -7.34 -34.35
CA LYS A 310 -42.57 -7.72 -35.56
C LYS A 310 -42.90 -6.60 -36.54
N GLU A 311 -42.50 -5.36 -36.30
CA GLU A 311 -42.72 -4.28 -37.28
C GLU A 311 -41.47 -3.41 -37.53
N ASN A 312 -41.12 -3.31 -38.82
CA ASN A 312 -40.29 -2.30 -39.48
C ASN A 312 -38.75 -2.41 -39.40
N SER A 313 -38.21 -3.27 -40.25
CA SER A 313 -37.02 -2.95 -41.05
C SER A 313 -37.37 -1.90 -42.13
N ARG A 314 -37.27 -0.61 -41.81
CA ARG A 314 -36.95 0.52 -42.72
C ARG A 314 -37.27 1.86 -42.04
N HIS A 315 -36.24 2.72 -42.00
CA HIS A 315 -36.29 4.15 -41.69
C HIS A 315 -36.60 4.55 -40.25
N ARG A 316 -35.56 4.95 -39.51
CA ARG A 316 -35.63 6.07 -38.55
C ARG A 316 -34.26 6.72 -38.37
N CYS A 317 -33.87 7.49 -39.38
CA CYS A 317 -33.08 8.69 -39.16
C CYS A 317 -34.10 9.83 -39.04
N GLY A 318 -34.22 10.45 -37.87
CA GLY A 318 -35.28 11.43 -37.62
C GLY A 318 -35.11 12.11 -36.26
N PHE A 319 -34.35 13.20 -36.29
CA PHE A 319 -34.29 14.25 -35.28
C PHE A 319 -35.72 14.64 -34.83
N LEU A 320 -35.96 14.72 -33.52
CA LEU A 320 -37.13 15.43 -32.97
C LEU A 320 -36.68 16.36 -31.85
N SER A 321 -36.79 17.65 -32.16
CA SER A 321 -36.62 18.79 -31.26
C SER A 321 -37.89 19.07 -30.46
N ARG A 322 -37.71 19.83 -29.37
CA ARG A 322 -38.70 20.51 -28.48
C ARG A 322 -39.27 19.60 -27.38
N GLN A 323 -39.40 20.03 -26.13
CA GLN A 323 -39.75 21.37 -25.66
C GLN A 323 -39.27 21.59 -24.21
N THR A 324 -38.90 22.82 -23.91
CA THR A 324 -38.56 23.35 -22.57
C THR A 324 -39.72 23.24 -21.60
N GLY A 325 -39.49 22.61 -20.45
CA GLY A 325 -40.37 22.65 -19.29
C GLY A 325 -39.52 22.81 -18.03
N ALA A 326 -39.41 24.04 -17.53
CA ALA A 326 -38.78 24.31 -16.25
C ALA A 326 -39.64 23.75 -15.12
N SER A 327 -39.06 22.86 -14.31
CA SER A 327 -39.57 22.52 -12.99
C SER A 327 -38.40 22.59 -12.01
N LYS A 328 -38.44 23.57 -11.12
CA LYS A 328 -37.56 23.69 -9.95
C LYS A 328 -38.00 22.62 -8.94
N ALA A 329 -37.07 21.76 -8.53
CA ALA A 329 -37.20 21.00 -7.30
C ALA A 329 -35.82 20.81 -6.64
N SER A 330 -35.63 21.53 -5.52
CA SER A 330 -34.90 21.17 -4.31
C SER A 330 -33.57 20.41 -4.44
N MET A 331 -32.46 21.14 -4.29
CA MET A 331 -31.21 20.56 -3.78
C MET A 331 -31.39 20.22 -2.29
N THR A 332 -31.40 18.94 -1.96
CA THR A 332 -31.06 18.47 -0.61
C THR A 332 -29.74 17.74 -0.68
N SER A 333 -28.75 18.28 0.03
CA SER A 333 -27.50 17.65 0.36
C SER A 333 -27.75 16.34 1.10
N THR A 334 -26.96 15.32 0.82
CA THR A 334 -26.50 14.41 1.86
C THR A 334 -25.21 13.75 1.41
N ASP A 335 -24.18 14.03 2.20
CA ASP A 335 -22.93 13.30 2.30
C ASP A 335 -23.19 11.83 2.67
N PHE A 336 -22.49 10.91 2.01
CA PHE A 336 -21.50 9.96 2.57
C PHE A 336 -20.88 9.11 1.46
#